data_AF-A0A2H6HS47-F1
#
_entry.id   AF-A0A2H6HS47-F1
#
_cell.length_a   1.000
_cell.length_b   1.000
_cell.length_c   1.000
_cell.angle_alpha   90.00
_cell.angle_beta   90.00
_cell.angle_gamma   90.00
#
_symmetry.space_group_name_H-M   'P 1'
#
loop_
_entity.id
_entity.type
_entity.pdbx_description
1 polymer ?
#
loop_
_entity_poly.entity_id
_entity_poly.type
_entity_poly.pdbx_seq_one_letter_code
_entity_poly.pdbx_strand_id
1 'polypeptide(L)'
;MAKKKSKKKLSWFNVENQSKEKWLDLCPLNTWKIVSPDQLPTGSFPQPLLDKCDSVFVMTSGSDEGVAYCMANANRIDERAYAIDQQPFGLAFIGESPAPSGCLMHHGDWDGRTTPYPSGFESYISSSGIQDYYPLSELPAEASGSIQRLRIESQQEAFENIMNPIKCFIDVSKLETLEGDLNSNDED
;
A
#
# COMPACT_ATOMS: atom_id res chain seq x y z
N MET A 1 -30.03 12.75 4.33
CA MET A 1 -29.79 11.40 3.79
C MET A 1 -28.59 10.81 4.51
N ALA A 2 -28.75 9.70 5.23
CA ALA A 2 -27.62 9.04 5.89
C ALA A 2 -26.78 8.33 4.81
N LYS A 3 -25.53 8.76 4.59
CA LYS A 3 -24.56 8.01 3.77
C LYS A 3 -24.37 6.64 4.43
N LYS A 4 -24.74 5.57 3.72
CA LYS A 4 -24.48 4.20 4.13
C LYS A 4 -22.96 4.05 4.16
N LYS A 5 -22.34 3.99 5.35
CA LYS A 5 -20.88 3.77 5.48
C LYS A 5 -20.52 2.53 4.67
N SER A 6 -19.73 2.70 3.61
CA SER A 6 -19.19 1.59 2.86
C SER A 6 -18.29 0.80 3.82
N LYS A 7 -18.58 -0.49 4.02
CA LYS A 7 -17.70 -1.32 4.84
C LYS A 7 -16.40 -1.50 4.07
N LYS A 8 -15.30 -1.00 4.63
CA LYS A 8 -13.95 -1.26 4.11
C LYS A 8 -13.78 -2.77 3.94
N LYS A 9 -13.42 -3.20 2.73
CA LYS A 9 -13.18 -4.61 2.42
C LYS A 9 -11.69 -4.87 2.34
N LEU A 10 -11.22 -5.72 3.24
CA LEU A 10 -9.83 -6.14 3.35
C LEU A 10 -9.68 -7.59 2.88
N SER A 11 -8.55 -7.90 2.26
CA SER A 11 -8.11 -9.27 2.02
C SER A 11 -6.71 -9.43 2.57
N TRP A 12 -6.51 -10.48 3.36
CA TRP A 12 -5.24 -10.79 4.01
C TRP A 12 -4.48 -11.83 3.19
N PHE A 13 -3.16 -11.67 3.11
CA PHE A 13 -2.27 -12.52 2.33
C PHE A 13 -1.09 -12.94 3.20
N ASN A 14 -0.66 -14.19 3.05
CA ASN A 14 0.62 -14.62 3.61
C ASN A 14 1.74 -13.84 2.88
N VAL A 15 2.62 -13.21 3.66
CA VAL A 15 3.76 -12.41 3.17
C VAL A 15 5.09 -12.89 3.75
N GLU A 16 5.15 -14.11 4.28
CA GLU A 16 6.36 -14.71 4.88
C GLU A 16 7.52 -14.83 3.88
N ASN A 17 7.21 -14.87 2.58
CA ASN A 17 8.21 -14.89 1.51
C ASN A 17 8.71 -13.49 1.11
N GLN A 18 8.16 -12.42 1.70
CA GLN A 18 8.59 -11.05 1.42
C GLN A 18 9.89 -10.73 2.14
N SER A 19 10.73 -9.92 1.51
CA SER A 19 12.04 -9.51 2.04
C SER A 19 12.02 -8.03 2.34
N LYS A 20 12.41 -7.65 3.56
CA LYS A 20 12.57 -6.25 3.97
C LYS A 20 13.56 -5.53 3.07
N GLU A 21 14.72 -6.15 2.84
CA GLU A 21 15.76 -5.65 1.93
C GLU A 21 15.18 -5.28 0.55
N LYS A 22 14.44 -6.18 -0.10
CA LYS A 22 13.84 -5.90 -1.42
C LYS A 22 12.88 -4.71 -1.41
N TRP A 23 12.09 -4.57 -0.35
CA TRP A 23 11.17 -3.45 -0.20
C TRP A 23 11.90 -2.12 0.07
N LEU A 24 12.95 -2.15 0.89
CA LEU A 24 13.71 -0.95 1.24
C LEU A 24 14.72 -0.53 0.15
N ASP A 25 15.23 -1.48 -0.64
CA ASP A 25 15.98 -1.20 -1.87
C ASP A 25 15.10 -0.51 -2.91
N LEU A 26 13.83 -0.93 -3.00
CA LEU A 26 12.85 -0.29 -3.86
C LEU A 26 12.52 1.13 -3.35
N CYS A 27 12.22 1.26 -2.07
CA CYS A 27 11.80 2.51 -1.42
C CYS A 27 12.37 2.61 0.02
N PRO A 28 13.47 3.37 0.22
CA PRO A 28 14.12 3.48 1.53
C PRO A 28 13.21 4.01 2.62
N LEU A 29 13.46 3.64 3.87
CA LEU A 29 12.64 4.08 5.00
C LEU A 29 12.39 5.59 5.02
N ASN A 30 11.15 5.95 5.35
CA ASN A 30 10.66 7.31 5.46
C ASN A 30 10.65 8.09 4.13
N THR A 31 10.59 7.35 3.02
CA THR A 31 10.49 7.90 1.66
C THR A 31 9.27 7.37 0.92
N TRP A 32 9.05 7.94 -0.26
CA TRP A 32 8.11 7.46 -1.24
C TRP A 32 8.78 7.40 -2.61
N LYS A 33 8.24 6.55 -3.48
CA LYS A 33 8.70 6.35 -4.86
C LYS A 33 7.54 5.90 -5.74
N ILE A 34 7.49 6.42 -6.96
CA ILE A 34 6.61 5.91 -8.02
C ILE A 34 7.42 4.89 -8.80
N VAL A 35 6.87 3.68 -8.95
CA VAL A 35 7.52 2.56 -9.64
C VAL A 35 6.55 1.96 -10.64
N SER A 36 7.09 1.24 -11.63
CA SER A 36 6.30 0.40 -12.51
C SER A 36 5.89 -0.89 -11.78
N PRO A 37 4.74 -1.50 -12.13
CA PRO A 37 4.22 -2.68 -11.42
C PRO A 37 5.19 -3.87 -11.40
N ASP A 38 6.01 -4.06 -12.42
CA ASP A 38 7.01 -5.13 -12.54
C ASP A 38 8.21 -4.95 -11.61
N GLN A 39 8.40 -3.76 -11.05
CA GLN A 39 9.44 -3.49 -10.05
C GLN A 39 9.03 -3.91 -8.64
N LEU A 40 7.75 -4.23 -8.39
CA LEU A 40 7.29 -4.67 -7.08
C LEU A 40 7.86 -6.06 -6.74
N PRO A 41 8.20 -6.33 -5.46
CA PRO A 41 8.62 -7.65 -5.03
C PRO A 41 7.56 -8.71 -5.38
N THR A 42 7.97 -9.81 -6.01
CA THR A 42 7.06 -10.87 -6.43
C THR A 42 6.22 -11.40 -5.26
N GLY A 43 4.93 -11.63 -5.50
CA GLY A 43 4.01 -12.13 -4.48
C GLY A 43 3.46 -11.06 -3.53
N SER A 44 3.90 -9.80 -3.65
CA SER A 44 3.33 -8.69 -2.88
C SER A 44 1.91 -8.32 -3.30
N PHE A 45 1.58 -8.44 -4.59
CA PHE A 45 0.30 -8.00 -5.13
C PHE A 45 -0.27 -9.06 -6.09
N PRO A 46 -1.60 -9.25 -6.16
CA PRO A 46 -2.19 -10.11 -7.18
C PRO A 46 -1.88 -9.61 -8.60
N GLN A 47 -1.21 -10.43 -9.41
CA GLN A 47 -0.80 -10.07 -10.77
C GLN A 47 -1.94 -9.51 -11.64
N PRO A 48 -3.17 -10.09 -11.66
CA PRO A 48 -4.26 -9.57 -12.48
C PRO A 48 -4.73 -8.14 -12.10
N LEU A 49 -4.35 -7.65 -10.92
CA LEU A 49 -4.59 -6.26 -10.53
C LEU A 49 -3.44 -5.36 -10.99
N LEU A 50 -2.19 -5.81 -10.86
CA LEU A 50 -1.02 -5.08 -11.36
C LEU A 50 -1.07 -4.88 -12.87
N ASP A 51 -1.57 -5.87 -13.62
CA ASP A 51 -1.72 -5.79 -15.09
C ASP A 51 -2.67 -4.67 -15.56
N LYS A 52 -3.39 -4.03 -14.64
CA LYS A 52 -4.34 -2.92 -14.90
C LYS A 52 -3.85 -1.58 -14.36
N CYS A 53 -2.61 -1.54 -13.90
CA CYS A 53 -2.00 -0.38 -13.29
C CYS A 53 -0.74 -0.06 -14.06
N ASP A 54 -0.48 1.22 -14.28
CA ASP A 54 0.71 1.65 -15.02
C ASP A 54 1.81 2.11 -14.07
N SER A 55 1.39 2.57 -12.90
CA SER A 55 2.27 3.00 -11.83
C SER A 55 1.74 2.59 -10.48
N VAL A 56 2.68 2.37 -9.57
CA VAL A 56 2.43 2.05 -8.17
C VAL A 56 3.16 3.06 -7.32
N PHE A 57 2.40 3.72 -6.43
CA PHE A 57 2.98 4.60 -5.42
C PHE A 57 3.43 3.76 -4.23
N VAL A 58 4.73 3.72 -3.97
CA VAL A 58 5.32 3.00 -2.85
C VAL A 58 5.71 3.98 -1.76
N MET A 59 5.37 3.67 -0.51
CA MET A 59 5.68 4.49 0.65
C MET A 59 6.12 3.60 1.80
N THR A 60 7.25 3.92 2.40
CA THR A 60 7.81 3.15 3.51
C THR A 60 8.07 4.06 4.71
N SER A 61 7.72 3.62 5.92
CA SER A 61 7.95 4.39 7.15
C SER A 61 8.36 3.49 8.31
N GLY A 62 8.84 4.10 9.40
CA GLY A 62 9.29 3.38 10.59
C GLY A 62 10.80 3.48 10.78
N SER A 63 11.39 2.43 11.35
CA SER A 63 12.81 2.38 11.68
C SER A 63 13.44 1.02 11.33
N ASP A 64 14.75 1.02 11.10
CA ASP A 64 15.51 -0.18 10.76
C ASP A 64 15.52 -1.21 11.90
N GLU A 65 15.70 -0.74 13.15
CA GLU A 65 15.75 -1.58 14.35
C GLU A 65 14.35 -1.94 14.90
N GLY A 66 13.29 -1.34 14.36
CA GLY A 66 11.93 -1.45 14.89
C GLY A 66 10.97 -2.14 13.92
N VAL A 67 9.83 -1.50 13.70
CA VAL A 67 8.85 -1.95 12.71
C VAL A 67 8.98 -1.07 11.47
N ALA A 68 9.18 -1.71 10.31
CA ALA A 68 9.11 -1.06 9.01
C ALA A 68 7.74 -1.31 8.38
N TYR A 69 7.03 -0.27 8.00
CA TYR A 69 5.72 -0.33 7.33
C TYR A 69 5.90 -0.01 5.86
N CYS A 70 5.42 -0.88 4.97
CA CYS A 70 5.60 -0.74 3.53
C CYS A 70 4.23 -0.79 2.83
N MET A 71 3.88 0.26 2.10
CA MET A 71 2.68 0.32 1.27
C MET A 71 3.08 0.32 -0.21
N ALA A 72 2.36 -0.45 -1.03
CA ALA A 72 2.25 -0.27 -2.46
C ALA A 72 0.80 0.09 -2.80
N ASN A 73 0.57 1.33 -3.25
CA ASN A 73 -0.74 1.81 -3.68
C ASN A 73 -0.83 1.83 -5.19
N ALA A 74 -1.49 0.82 -5.74
CA ALA A 74 -1.70 0.71 -7.17
C ALA A 74 -2.80 1.69 -7.61
N ASN A 75 -2.54 2.46 -8.67
CA ASN A 75 -3.53 3.36 -9.27
C ASN A 75 -4.11 2.67 -10.50
N ARG A 76 -5.24 2.00 -10.31
CA ARG A 76 -5.90 1.19 -11.34
C ARG A 76 -6.74 2.08 -12.25
N ILE A 77 -6.56 1.93 -13.56
CA ILE A 77 -7.48 2.52 -14.54
C ILE A 77 -8.75 1.67 -14.59
N ASP A 78 -9.90 2.25 -14.24
CA ASP A 78 -11.22 1.63 -14.33
C ASP A 78 -12.01 2.18 -15.51
N GLU A 79 -11.84 1.55 -16.67
CA GLU A 79 -12.48 1.97 -17.93
C GLU A 79 -14.00 1.99 -17.86
N ARG A 80 -14.62 1.16 -17.00
CA ARG A 80 -16.07 1.10 -16.88
C ARG A 80 -16.63 2.26 -16.06
N ALA A 81 -15.87 2.68 -15.04
CA ALA A 81 -16.24 3.78 -14.17
C ALA A 81 -15.70 5.14 -14.67
N TYR A 82 -14.89 5.15 -15.73
CA TYR A 82 -14.17 6.32 -16.22
C TYR A 82 -13.39 7.02 -15.10
N ALA A 83 -12.68 6.21 -14.30
CA ALA A 83 -12.04 6.66 -13.07
C ALA A 83 -10.72 5.95 -12.81
N ILE A 84 -9.88 6.59 -11.99
CA ILE A 84 -8.64 6.05 -11.45
C ILE A 84 -8.91 5.65 -10.00
N ASP A 85 -8.59 4.41 -9.67
CA ASP A 85 -8.91 3.77 -8.41
C ASP A 85 -7.63 3.42 -7.62
N GLN A 86 -7.46 4.00 -6.44
CA GLN A 86 -6.41 3.59 -5.51
C GLN A 86 -6.75 2.23 -4.89
N GLN A 87 -5.76 1.33 -4.88
CA GLN A 87 -5.81 0.01 -4.28
C GLN A 87 -4.55 -0.24 -3.44
N PRO A 88 -4.53 0.17 -2.16
CA PRO A 88 -3.36 0.00 -1.33
C PRO A 88 -3.22 -1.42 -0.84
N PHE A 89 -2.02 -1.96 -1.01
CA PHE A 89 -1.50 -3.12 -0.32
C PHE A 89 -0.49 -2.67 0.72
N GLY A 90 -0.55 -3.24 1.92
CA GLY A 90 0.36 -2.94 3.01
C GLY A 90 0.91 -4.20 3.63
N LEU A 91 2.14 -4.13 4.10
CA LEU A 91 2.74 -5.11 4.99
C LEU A 91 3.64 -4.40 6.00
N ALA A 92 4.13 -5.17 6.97
CA ALA A 92 5.13 -4.70 7.90
C ALA A 92 6.22 -5.74 8.11
N PHE A 93 7.37 -5.30 8.59
CA PHE A 93 8.48 -6.12 9.03
C PHE A 93 8.81 -5.79 10.49
N ILE A 94 9.03 -6.81 11.31
CA ILE A 94 9.46 -6.71 12.71
C ILE A 94 10.93 -7.15 12.75
N GLY A 95 11.86 -6.21 12.92
CA GLY A 95 13.27 -6.47 12.64
C GLY A 95 13.46 -6.79 11.15
N GLU A 96 14.03 -7.95 10.82
CA GLU A 96 14.21 -8.43 9.44
C GLU A 96 13.07 -9.34 8.95
N SER A 97 12.21 -9.79 9.86
CA SER A 97 11.15 -10.75 9.55
C SER A 97 9.88 -10.06 9.09
N PRO A 98 9.23 -10.49 8.00
CA PRO A 98 7.89 -10.00 7.66
C PRO A 98 6.88 -10.37 8.76
N ALA A 99 5.90 -9.51 8.98
CA ALA A 99 4.72 -9.87 9.75
C ALA A 99 4.01 -11.06 9.05
N PRO A 100 3.28 -11.93 9.78
CA PRO A 100 2.66 -13.12 9.20
C PRO A 100 1.68 -12.85 8.06
N SER A 101 1.14 -11.63 7.97
CA SER A 101 0.18 -11.27 6.94
C SER A 101 0.28 -9.81 6.49
N GLY A 102 0.18 -9.63 5.18
CA GLY A 102 -0.08 -8.35 4.52
C GLY A 102 -1.57 -8.19 4.22
N CYS A 103 -1.96 -7.00 3.81
CA CYS A 103 -3.36 -6.62 3.62
C CYS A 103 -3.53 -5.86 2.30
N LEU A 104 -4.54 -6.22 1.51
CA LEU A 104 -5.02 -5.44 0.37
C LEU A 104 -6.37 -4.81 0.70
N MET A 105 -6.52 -3.52 0.45
CA MET A 105 -7.81 -2.84 0.57
C MET A 105 -8.51 -2.70 -0.79
N HIS A 106 -9.69 -3.31 -0.90
CA HIS A 106 -10.51 -3.27 -2.11
C HIS A 106 -11.41 -2.04 -2.18
N HIS A 107 -11.88 -1.57 -1.03
CA HIS A 107 -12.79 -0.44 -0.92
C HIS A 107 -12.33 0.46 0.23
N GLY A 108 -11.75 1.60 -0.15
CA GLY A 108 -11.49 2.71 0.74
C GLY A 108 -12.68 3.67 0.83
N ASP A 109 -12.75 4.42 1.92
CA ASP A 109 -13.75 5.48 2.14
C ASP A 109 -12.99 6.73 2.60
N TRP A 110 -12.25 7.31 1.66
CA TRP A 110 -11.46 8.52 1.84
C TRP A 110 -11.45 9.33 0.54
N ASP A 111 -11.20 10.63 0.65
CA ASP A 111 -11.34 11.55 -0.48
C ASP A 111 -10.16 11.36 -1.45
N GLY A 112 -10.45 11.37 -2.75
CA GLY A 112 -9.43 11.08 -3.77
C GLY A 112 -9.00 9.61 -3.85
N ARG A 113 -9.67 8.69 -3.15
CA ARG A 113 -9.49 7.23 -3.35
C ARG A 113 -9.85 6.81 -4.79
N THR A 114 -10.91 7.40 -5.32
CA THR A 114 -11.35 7.25 -6.71
C THR A 114 -11.48 8.64 -7.29
N THR A 115 -10.80 8.90 -8.41
CA THR A 115 -10.90 10.18 -9.11
C THR A 115 -11.41 9.96 -10.52
N PRO A 116 -12.33 10.79 -11.02
CA PRO A 116 -12.74 10.73 -12.42
C PRO A 116 -11.54 10.96 -13.33
N TYR A 117 -11.60 10.42 -14.54
CA TYR A 117 -10.61 10.73 -15.56
C TYR A 117 -10.45 12.24 -15.74
N PRO A 118 -9.21 12.75 -15.73
CA PRO A 118 -8.94 14.11 -16.14
C PRO A 118 -9.43 14.38 -17.57
N SER A 119 -9.73 15.64 -17.89
CA SER A 119 -10.16 16.00 -19.24
C SER A 119 -9.09 15.63 -20.28
N GLY A 120 -9.49 14.94 -21.35
CA GLY A 120 -8.58 14.50 -22.41
C GLY A 120 -7.76 13.24 -22.07
N PHE A 121 -7.96 12.63 -20.90
CA PHE A 121 -7.29 11.38 -20.51
C PHE A 121 -7.55 10.24 -21.51
N GLU A 122 -8.80 10.06 -21.93
CA GLU A 122 -9.16 9.02 -22.91
C GLU A 122 -8.45 9.20 -24.25
N SER A 123 -8.33 10.43 -24.73
CA SER A 123 -7.62 10.74 -25.97
C SER A 123 -6.14 10.42 -25.82
N TYR A 124 -5.55 10.62 -24.64
CA TYR A 124 -4.15 10.28 -24.39
C TYR A 124 -3.93 8.77 -24.37
N ILE A 125 -4.72 8.04 -23.59
CA ILE A 125 -4.66 6.57 -23.45
C ILE A 125 -4.87 5.88 -24.80
N SER A 126 -5.87 6.33 -25.58
CA SER A 126 -6.19 5.76 -26.89
C SER A 126 -5.19 6.10 -28.00
N SER A 127 -4.43 7.19 -27.87
CA SER A 127 -3.50 7.66 -28.92
C SER A 127 -2.07 7.18 -28.73
N SER A 128 -1.61 7.00 -27.49
CA SER A 128 -0.20 6.76 -27.21
C SER A 128 0.16 5.28 -27.10
N GLY A 129 -0.77 4.41 -26.66
CA GLY A 129 -0.42 3.05 -26.20
C GLY A 129 0.58 3.05 -25.03
N ILE A 130 0.88 4.24 -24.48
CA ILE A 130 1.85 4.53 -23.43
C ILE A 130 1.05 5.26 -22.36
N GLN A 131 0.56 4.48 -21.41
CA GLN A 131 -0.07 4.98 -20.20
C GLN A 131 0.92 5.71 -19.27
N ASP A 132 2.23 5.51 -19.47
CA ASP A 132 3.32 5.85 -18.54
C ASP A 132 3.52 7.35 -18.22
N TYR A 133 2.83 8.27 -18.89
CA TYR A 133 3.14 9.71 -18.81
C TYR A 133 1.96 10.65 -18.56
N TYR A 134 0.74 10.15 -18.31
CA TYR A 134 -0.34 11.06 -17.93
C TYR A 134 -0.14 11.52 -16.47
N PRO A 135 0.02 12.84 -16.21
CA PRO A 135 0.20 13.33 -14.85
C PRO A 135 -1.10 13.17 -14.06
N LEU A 136 -1.15 12.15 -13.23
CA LEU A 136 -2.27 11.90 -12.32
C LEU A 136 -2.20 12.86 -11.13
N SER A 137 -3.30 13.53 -10.79
CA SER A 137 -3.37 14.42 -9.62
C SER A 137 -3.16 13.70 -8.30
N GLU A 138 -3.38 12.38 -8.28
CA GLU A 138 -3.21 11.52 -7.12
C GLU A 138 -1.76 11.06 -6.95
N LEU A 139 -0.84 11.50 -7.81
CA LEU A 139 0.59 11.21 -7.75
C LEU A 139 1.40 12.50 -7.60
N PRO A 140 2.51 12.49 -6.84
CA PRO A 140 3.43 13.61 -6.83
C PRO A 140 4.10 13.78 -8.21
N ALA A 141 4.46 15.02 -8.56
CA ALA A 141 5.14 15.32 -9.82
C ALA A 141 6.60 14.79 -9.86
N GLU A 142 7.24 14.69 -8.70
CA GLU A 142 8.54 14.04 -8.55
C GLU A 142 8.34 12.51 -8.53
N ALA A 143 9.33 11.74 -9.02
CA ALA A 143 9.25 10.27 -9.01
C ALA A 143 9.62 9.66 -7.65
N SER A 144 10.30 10.40 -6.77
CA SER A 144 10.66 9.95 -5.43
C SER A 144 10.93 11.12 -4.48
N GLY A 145 10.75 10.92 -3.18
CA GLY A 145 11.07 11.94 -2.20
C GLY A 145 10.87 11.49 -0.76
N SER A 146 11.13 12.39 0.20
CA SER A 146 10.86 12.08 1.61
C SER A 146 9.36 12.19 1.90
N ILE A 147 8.86 11.37 2.82
CA ILE A 147 7.45 11.45 3.27
C ILE A 147 7.10 12.84 3.80
N GLN A 148 8.05 13.53 4.43
CA GLN A 148 7.87 14.90 4.94
C GLN A 148 7.57 15.92 3.83
N ARG A 149 7.96 15.63 2.58
CA ARG A 149 7.68 16.45 1.40
C ARG A 149 6.45 16.00 0.62
N LEU A 150 5.83 14.86 0.98
CA LEU A 150 4.62 14.39 0.32
C LEU A 150 3.46 15.37 0.59
N ARG A 151 2.82 15.86 -0.46
CA ARG A 151 1.69 16.81 -0.41
C ARG A 151 0.45 16.28 -1.11
N ILE A 152 0.35 14.95 -1.22
CA ILE A 152 -0.80 14.27 -1.81
C ILE A 152 -1.59 13.60 -0.68
N GLU A 153 -2.68 14.26 -0.26
CA GLU A 153 -3.49 13.84 0.90
C GLU A 153 -4.05 12.43 0.70
N SER A 154 -4.57 12.09 -0.49
CA SER A 154 -5.15 10.78 -0.75
C SER A 154 -4.16 9.62 -0.58
N GLN A 155 -2.87 9.84 -0.87
CA GLN A 155 -1.81 8.84 -0.65
C GLN A 155 -1.47 8.68 0.83
N GLN A 156 -1.49 9.77 1.59
CA GLN A 156 -1.31 9.74 3.05
C GLN A 156 -2.49 9.01 3.71
N GLU A 157 -3.72 9.32 3.30
CA GLU A 157 -4.91 8.64 3.79
C GLU A 157 -4.89 7.16 3.43
N ALA A 158 -4.51 6.79 2.20
CA ALA A 158 -4.36 5.39 1.82
C ALA A 158 -3.37 4.65 2.74
N PHE A 159 -2.22 5.28 3.04
CA PHE A 159 -1.21 4.74 3.95
C PHE A 159 -1.75 4.52 5.36
N GLU A 160 -2.39 5.52 5.95
CA GLU A 160 -2.98 5.38 7.29
C GLU A 160 -4.07 4.30 7.32
N ASN A 161 -4.93 4.28 6.31
CA ASN A 161 -6.04 3.34 6.22
C ASN A 161 -5.57 1.89 6.12
N ILE A 162 -4.51 1.61 5.36
CA ILE A 162 -3.99 0.25 5.24
C ILE A 162 -3.11 -0.15 6.42
N MET A 163 -2.37 0.78 7.01
CA MET A 163 -1.46 0.47 8.13
C MET A 163 -2.17 0.29 9.46
N ASN A 164 -3.29 0.97 9.69
CA ASN A 164 -4.07 0.82 10.93
C ASN A 164 -4.46 -0.64 11.24
N PRO A 165 -5.10 -1.41 10.35
CA PRO A 165 -5.42 -2.81 10.62
C PRO A 165 -4.16 -3.68 10.79
N ILE A 166 -3.06 -3.39 10.08
CA ILE A 166 -1.80 -4.13 10.21
C ILE A 166 -1.16 -3.90 11.59
N LYS A 167 -1.14 -2.65 12.07
CA LYS A 167 -0.67 -2.31 13.42
C LYS A 167 -1.45 -3.05 14.49
N CYS A 168 -2.78 -3.02 14.42
CA CYS A 168 -3.63 -3.76 15.34
C CYS A 168 -3.34 -5.27 15.35
N PHE A 169 -3.06 -5.87 14.18
CA PHE A 169 -2.71 -7.28 14.09
C PHE A 169 -1.37 -7.60 14.78
N ILE A 170 -0.36 -6.74 14.59
CA ILE A 170 0.96 -6.88 15.21
C ILE A 170 0.91 -6.68 16.73
N ASP A 171 0.13 -5.72 17.21
CA ASP A 171 0.02 -5.46 18.65
C ASP A 171 -0.66 -6.62 19.39
N VAL A 172 -1.69 -7.22 18.79
CA VAL A 172 -2.36 -8.41 19.35
C VAL A 172 -1.42 -9.62 19.41
N SER A 173 -0.65 -9.88 18.35
CA SER A 173 0.26 -11.03 18.34
C SER A 173 1.38 -10.93 19.39
N LYS A 174 1.83 -9.71 19.72
CA LYS A 174 2.77 -9.47 20.82
C LYS A 174 2.17 -9.79 22.19
N LEU A 175 0.88 -9.55 22.39
CA LEU A 175 0.20 -9.85 23.66
C LEU A 175 0.07 -11.36 23.89
N GLU A 176 -0.28 -12.13 22.86
CA GLU A 176 -0.37 -13.60 22.95
C GLU A 176 0.98 -14.26 23.22
N THR A 177 2.08 -13.66 22.76
CA THR A 177 3.44 -14.16 23.02
C THR A 177 3.83 -13.96 24.49
N LEU A 178 3.43 -12.84 25.11
CA LEU A 178 3.72 -12.54 26.51
C LEU A 178 2.91 -13.40 27.50
N GLU A 179 1.70 -13.83 27.13
CA GLU A 179 0.89 -14.75 27.96
C GLU A 179 1.40 -16.20 27.91
N GLY A 180 2.13 -16.59 26.85
CA GLY A 180 2.80 -17.88 26.74
C GLY A 180 4.02 -18.01 27.66
N ASP A 181 4.81 -16.94 27.79
CA ASP A 181 6.04 -16.93 28.58
C ASP A 181 5.81 -16.84 30.10
N LEU A 182 4.60 -16.44 30.54
CA LEU A 182 4.23 -16.39 31.96
C LEU A 182 3.77 -17.75 32.52
N ASN A 183 3.52 -18.74 31.66
CA ASN A 183 3.04 -20.07 32.07
C ASN A 183 4.14 -21.15 32.11
N SER A 184 5.42 -20.79 31.94
CA SER A 184 6.54 -21.74 31.92
C SER A 184 7.49 -21.63 33.13
N ASN A 185 7.09 -21.00 34.23
CA ASN A 185 7.94 -20.77 35.41
C ASN A 185 7.44 -21.39 36.71
N ASP A 186 6.64 -22.45 36.66
CA ASP A 186 6.31 -23.26 37.84
C ASP A 186 6.57 -24.74 37.54
N GLU A 187 7.84 -25.14 37.59
CA GLU A 187 8.28 -26.51 37.93
C GLU A 187 9.81 -26.50 38.15
N ASP A 188 10.22 -26.22 39.39
CA ASP A 188 11.27 -26.94 40.16
C ASP A 188 11.38 -26.43 41.60
#